data_AF-A0A929K6Z2-F1
#
_entry.id   AF-A0A929K6Z2-F1
#
_cell.length_a   1.000
_cell.length_b   1.000
_cell.length_c   1.000
_cell.angle_alpha   90.00
_cell.angle_beta   90.00
_cell.angle_gamma   90.00
#
_symmetry.space_group_name_H-M   'P 1'
#
loop_
_entity.id
_entity.type
_entity.pdbx_description
1 polymer ?
#
loop_
_entity_poly.entity_id
_entity_poly.type
_entity_poly.pdbx_seq_one_letter_code
_entity_poly.pdbx_strand_id
1 'polypeptide(L)'
;MSEQTVAFQAKIYLFDLENCAREFGFKADEHWEVCLASEAEKKELERKYFPTLAAKLPAEMLITMLGSIKKSLKQQPAESDKNTTIRDIRQQELKFVIAYNAKRSRN
;
A
#
# COMPACT_ATOMS: atom_id res chain seq x y z
N MET A 1 -11.50 -9.15 -15.53
CA MET A 1 -10.42 -9.70 -14.68
C MET A 1 -11.07 -10.21 -13.41
N SER A 2 -10.75 -11.42 -12.97
CA SER A 2 -11.41 -12.08 -11.83
C SER A 2 -10.78 -11.67 -10.49
N GLU A 3 -11.56 -11.74 -9.41
CA GLU A 3 -11.09 -11.51 -8.03
C GLU A 3 -9.86 -12.37 -7.66
N GLN A 4 -9.72 -13.54 -8.30
CA GLN A 4 -8.55 -14.41 -8.18
C GLN A 4 -7.25 -13.71 -8.58
N THR A 5 -7.26 -12.85 -9.60
CA THR A 5 -6.09 -12.08 -10.02
C THR A 5 -5.70 -11.04 -8.97
N VAL A 6 -6.68 -10.38 -8.33
CA VAL A 6 -6.42 -9.40 -7.25
C VAL A 6 -5.85 -10.08 -6.02
N ALA A 7 -6.44 -11.20 -5.60
CA ALA A 7 -5.98 -11.96 -4.44
C ALA A 7 -4.55 -12.50 -4.64
N PHE A 8 -4.23 -12.95 -5.85
CA PHE A 8 -2.87 -13.37 -6.20
C PHE A 8 -1.88 -12.21 -6.15
N GLN A 9 -2.24 -11.06 -6.72
CA GLN A 9 -1.39 -9.86 -6.71
C GLN A 9 -1.17 -9.32 -5.29
N ALA A 10 -2.19 -9.40 -4.41
CA ALA A 10 -2.06 -9.04 -3.01
C ALA A 10 -1.10 -9.98 -2.27
N LYS A 11 -1.13 -11.29 -2.56
CA LYS A 11 -0.17 -12.26 -1.99
C LYS A 11 1.26 -11.97 -2.41
N ILE A 12 1.49 -11.69 -3.70
CA ILE A 12 2.83 -11.31 -4.19
C ILE A 12 3.31 -10.05 -3.46
N TYR A 13 2.46 -9.03 -3.39
CA TYR A 13 2.80 -7.77 -2.73
C TYR A 13 3.13 -7.96 -1.25
N LEU A 14 2.37 -8.77 -0.52
CA LEU A 14 2.64 -9.09 0.88
C LEU A 14 3.96 -9.85 1.07
N PHE A 15 4.26 -10.80 0.16
CA PHE A 15 5.53 -11.51 0.16
C PHE A 15 6.70 -10.55 -0.07
N ASP A 16 6.58 -9.60 -1.00
CA ASP A 16 7.59 -8.57 -1.23
C ASP A 16 7.76 -7.65 -0.02
N LEU A 17 6.67 -7.29 0.68
CA LEU A 17 6.73 -6.52 1.93
C LEU A 17 7.48 -7.26 3.04
N GLU A 18 7.23 -8.56 3.20
CA GLU A 18 7.90 -9.39 4.20
C GLU A 18 9.40 -9.52 3.88
N ASN A 19 9.72 -9.77 2.61
CA ASN A 19 11.11 -9.82 2.15
C ASN A 19 11.83 -8.50 2.35
N CYS A 20 11.21 -7.39 1.96
CA CYS A 20 11.77 -6.05 2.12
C CYS A 20 11.98 -5.73 3.61
N ALA A 21 10.99 -5.99 4.47
CA ALA A 21 11.13 -5.78 5.91
C ALA A 21 12.29 -6.59 6.50
N ARG A 22 12.47 -7.83 6.05
CA ARG A 22 13.59 -8.70 6.47
C ARG A 22 14.93 -8.20 5.94
N GLU A 23 15.02 -7.82 4.67
CA GLU A 23 16.23 -7.31 4.03
C GLU A 23 16.72 -6.02 4.70
N PHE A 24 15.79 -5.12 5.04
CA PHE A 24 16.11 -3.86 5.72
C PHE A 24 16.10 -3.97 7.25
N GLY A 25 15.93 -5.17 7.81
CA GLY A 25 16.02 -5.43 9.24
C GLY A 25 15.02 -4.65 10.08
N PHE A 26 13.72 -4.75 9.76
CA PHE A 26 12.66 -4.13 10.55
C PHE A 26 12.64 -4.69 11.98
N LYS A 27 12.53 -3.80 12.96
CA LYS A 27 12.37 -4.16 14.37
C LYS A 27 10.93 -4.56 14.68
N ALA A 28 10.72 -5.20 15.83
CA ALA A 28 9.39 -5.67 16.26
C ALA A 28 8.35 -4.55 16.43
N ASP A 29 8.80 -3.31 16.65
CA ASP A 29 7.93 -2.14 16.77
C ASP A 29 7.78 -1.36 15.44
N GLU A 30 8.42 -1.81 14.37
CA GLU A 30 8.34 -1.23 13.04
C GLU A 30 7.30 -1.96 12.19
N HIS A 31 6.46 -1.18 11.53
CA HIS A 31 5.33 -1.70 10.77
C HIS A 31 5.21 -0.96 9.44
N TRP A 32 4.62 -1.63 8.46
CA TRP A 32 4.28 -1.04 7.18
C TRP A 32 3.02 -0.20 7.30
N GLU A 33 3.07 1.09 7.00
CA GLU A 33 1.89 1.89 6.71
C GLU A 33 1.54 1.72 5.23
N VAL A 34 0.25 1.50 4.92
CA VAL A 34 -0.22 1.25 3.55
C VAL A 34 -1.35 2.21 3.20
N CYS A 35 -1.23 2.89 2.06
CA CYS A 35 -2.25 3.79 1.53
C CYS A 35 -2.35 3.73 0.01
N LEU A 36 -3.41 4.33 -0.53
CA LEU A 36 -3.50 4.65 -1.95
C LEU A 36 -2.75 5.96 -2.21
N ALA A 37 -2.14 6.05 -3.39
CA ALA A 37 -1.42 7.25 -3.79
C ALA A 37 -1.59 7.54 -5.29
N SER A 38 -1.66 8.82 -5.60
CA SER A 38 -1.36 9.37 -6.91
C SER A 38 0.15 9.28 -7.21
N GLU A 39 0.53 9.66 -8.43
CA GLU A 39 1.95 9.65 -8.81
C GLU A 39 2.77 10.72 -8.08
N ALA A 40 2.16 11.86 -7.73
CA ALA A 40 2.81 12.90 -6.95
C ALA A 40 3.04 12.45 -5.50
N GLU A 41 2.00 11.94 -4.85
CA GLU A 41 2.07 11.46 -3.46
C GLU A 41 3.04 10.28 -3.32
N LYS A 42 3.05 9.35 -4.29
CA LYS A 42 4.05 8.27 -4.33
C LYS A 42 5.48 8.84 -4.27
N LYS A 43 5.79 9.83 -5.13
CA LYS A 43 7.13 10.44 -5.17
C LYS A 43 7.47 11.14 -3.86
N GLU A 44 6.50 11.80 -3.23
CA GLU A 44 6.71 12.43 -1.93
C GLU A 44 6.99 11.40 -0.83
N LEU A 45 6.25 10.30 -0.79
CA LEU A 45 6.48 9.21 0.16
C LEU A 45 7.85 8.54 -0.05
N GLU A 46 8.25 8.27 -1.30
CA GLU A 46 9.56 7.70 -1.65
C GLU A 46 10.74 8.62 -1.31
N ARG A 47 10.50 9.94 -1.32
CA ARG A 47 11.47 10.94 -0.87
C ARG A 47 11.53 11.02 0.66
N LYS A 48 10.39 10.89 1.33
CA LYS A 48 10.28 11.08 2.78
C LYS A 48 10.60 9.84 3.59
N TYR A 49 10.41 8.63 3.06
CA TYR A 49 10.57 7.38 3.81
C TYR A 49 11.45 6.38 3.06
N PHE A 50 12.11 5.49 3.79
CA PHE A 50 12.83 4.36 3.20
C PHE A 50 12.91 3.17 4.17
N PRO A 51 12.63 1.93 3.74
CA PRO A 51 12.21 1.54 2.39
C PRO A 51 10.74 1.88 2.09
N THR A 52 10.41 1.88 0.80
CA THR A 52 9.05 2.05 0.27
C THR A 52 8.79 1.01 -0.82
N LEU A 53 7.57 0.51 -0.92
CA LEU A 53 7.19 -0.49 -1.92
C LEU A 53 5.86 -0.10 -2.56
N ALA A 54 5.83 0.09 -3.87
CA ALA A 54 4.64 0.56 -4.59
C ALA A 54 4.22 -0.42 -5.68
N ALA A 55 2.91 -0.67 -5.80
CA ALA A 55 2.31 -1.45 -6.88
C ALA A 55 1.29 -0.60 -7.63
N LYS A 56 1.43 -0.51 -8.95
CA LYS A 56 0.50 0.20 -9.84
C LYS A 56 -0.61 -0.75 -10.29
N LEU A 57 -1.87 -0.36 -10.07
CA LEU A 57 -3.03 -1.19 -10.39
C LEU A 57 -4.17 -0.36 -10.99
N PRO A 58 -5.09 -0.98 -11.74
CA PRO A 58 -6.35 -0.35 -12.13
C PRO A 58 -7.20 0.06 -10.93
N ALA A 59 -7.96 1.15 -11.07
CA ALA A 59 -8.82 1.70 -10.01
C ALA A 59 -9.76 0.66 -9.37
N GLU A 60 -10.30 -0.24 -10.17
CA GLU A 60 -11.22 -1.31 -9.74
C GLU A 60 -10.54 -2.34 -8.82
N MET A 61 -9.22 -2.48 -8.91
CA MET A 61 -8.45 -3.42 -8.09
C MET A 61 -7.86 -2.76 -6.84
N LEU A 62 -7.68 -1.43 -6.83
CA LEU A 62 -7.01 -0.70 -5.74
C LEU A 62 -7.73 -0.87 -4.40
N ILE A 63 -9.06 -0.73 -4.37
CA ILE A 63 -9.86 -0.85 -3.13
C ILE A 63 -9.72 -2.26 -2.56
N THR A 64 -9.96 -3.27 -3.39
CA THR A 64 -9.91 -4.69 -3.00
C THR A 64 -8.50 -5.09 -2.56
N MET A 65 -7.47 -4.60 -3.24
CA MET A 65 -6.08 -4.86 -2.88
C MET A 65 -5.70 -4.20 -1.55
N LEU A 66 -6.04 -2.92 -1.36
CA LEU A 66 -5.80 -2.20 -0.10
C LEU A 66 -6.45 -2.92 1.08
N GLY A 67 -7.72 -3.31 0.95
CA GLY A 67 -8.44 -4.05 1.98
C GLY A 67 -7.80 -5.39 2.30
N SER A 68 -7.36 -6.13 1.27
CA SER A 68 -6.69 -7.43 1.43
C SER A 68 -5.35 -7.32 2.16
N ILE A 69 -4.56 -6.30 1.81
CA ILE A 69 -3.26 -6.04 2.43
C ILE A 69 -3.44 -5.61 3.88
N LYS A 70 -4.29 -4.61 4.17
CA LYS A 70 -4.54 -4.14 5.55
C LYS A 70 -5.05 -5.25 6.45
N LYS A 71 -5.97 -6.09 5.96
CA LYS A 71 -6.45 -7.27 6.70
C LYS A 71 -5.31 -8.24 7.04
N SER A 72 -4.41 -8.50 6.09
CA SER A 72 -3.27 -9.41 6.29
C SER A 72 -2.24 -8.84 7.26
N LEU A 73 -2.01 -7.53 7.22
CA LEU A 73 -1.15 -6.81 8.16
C LEU A 73 -1.81 -6.56 9.54
N LYS A 74 -3.05 -7.05 9.75
CA LYS A 74 -3.86 -6.82 10.96
C LYS A 74 -4.07 -5.34 11.27
N GLN A 75 -4.04 -4.49 10.24
CA GLN A 75 -4.31 -3.07 10.33
C GLN A 75 -5.79 -2.82 10.18
N GLN A 76 -6.34 -1.95 11.03
CA GLN A 76 -7.69 -1.48 10.81
C GLN A 76 -7.69 -0.51 9.63
N PRO A 77 -8.62 -0.66 8.67
CA PRO A 77 -8.82 0.34 7.64
C PRO A 77 -9.20 1.67 8.31
N ALA A 78 -8.53 2.75 7.90
CA ALA A 78 -8.87 4.09 8.35
C ALA A 78 -10.30 4.43 7.89
N GLU A 79 -10.97 5.38 8.55
CA GLU A 79 -12.31 5.79 8.11
C GLU A 79 -12.32 6.31 6.66
N SER A 80 -11.22 6.96 6.25
CA SER A 80 -11.00 7.39 4.87
C SER A 80 -10.99 6.22 3.88
N ASP A 81 -10.46 5.06 4.27
CA ASP A 81 -10.39 3.88 3.39
C ASP A 81 -11.77 3.21 3.23
N LYS A 82 -12.59 3.21 4.29
CA LYS A 82 -13.92 2.57 4.29
C LYS A 82 -14.90 3.25 3.33
N ASN A 83 -14.75 4.57 3.16
CA ASN A 83 -15.60 5.38 2.30
C ASN A 83 -14.99 5.68 0.93
N THR A 84 -13.77 5.20 0.64
CA THR A 84 -13.12 5.44 -0.65
C THR A 84 -13.90 4.71 -1.75
N THR A 85 -14.46 5.48 -2.68
CA THR A 85 -15.15 4.95 -3.86
C THR A 85 -14.26 4.96 -5.10
N ILE A 86 -14.66 4.23 -6.14
CA ILE A 86 -13.99 4.27 -7.45
C ILE A 86 -14.01 5.70 -8.03
N ARG A 87 -15.06 6.49 -7.74
CA ARG A 87 -15.15 7.88 -8.17
C ARG A 87 -14.04 8.72 -7.54
N ASP A 88 -13.81 8.55 -6.23
CA ASP A 88 -12.77 9.29 -5.50
C ASP A 88 -11.37 8.93 -6.02
N ILE A 89 -11.13 7.63 -6.26
CA ILE A 89 -9.90 7.13 -6.88
C ILE A 89 -9.63 7.80 -8.23
N ARG A 90 -10.66 7.93 -9.08
CA ARG A 90 -10.52 8.57 -10.38
C ARG A 90 -10.32 10.08 -10.27
N GLN A 91 -11.02 10.74 -9.35
CA GLN A 91 -10.92 12.19 -9.13
C GLN A 91 -9.56 12.61 -8.56
N GLN A 92 -9.02 11.81 -7.64
CA GLN A 92 -7.71 12.04 -7.02
C GLN A 92 -6.56 11.38 -7.80
N GLU A 93 -6.86 10.78 -8.95
CA GLU A 93 -5.90 10.06 -9.80
C GLU A 93 -5.05 9.01 -9.05
N LEU A 94 -5.65 8.32 -8.07
CA LEU A 94 -4.98 7.29 -7.30
C LEU A 94 -4.68 6.10 -8.22
N LYS A 95 -3.40 5.75 -8.33
CA LYS A 95 -2.88 4.74 -9.29
C LYS A 95 -2.06 3.66 -8.59
N PHE A 96 -1.68 3.88 -7.34
CA PHE A 96 -0.75 3.02 -6.60
C PHE A 96 -1.34 2.60 -5.26
N VAL A 97 -1.04 1.36 -4.85
CA VAL A 97 -0.93 0.99 -3.44
C VAL A 97 0.53 1.13 -3.05
N ILE A 98 0.82 1.92 -2.02
CA ILE A 98 2.19 2.10 -1.53
C ILE A 98 2.26 1.76 -0.05
N ALA A 99 3.32 1.05 0.30
CA ALA A 99 3.71 0.75 1.66
C ALA A 99 5.00 1.51 2.01
N TYR A 100 5.07 2.04 3.22
CA TYR A 100 6.23 2.74 3.75
C TYR A 100 6.34 2.51 5.26
N ASN A 101 7.52 2.72 5.84
CA ASN A 101 7.68 2.67 7.28
C ASN A 101 7.79 4.09 7.84
N ALA A 102 6.75 4.53 8.57
CA ALA A 102 6.68 5.88 9.11
C ALA A 102 7.79 6.21 10.13
N LYS A 103 8.38 5.19 10.78
CA LYS A 103 9.51 5.37 11.70
C LYS A 103 10.85 5.55 10.99
N ARG A 104 10.92 5.23 9.70
CA ARG A 104 12.13 5.39 8.87
C ARG A 104 11.97 6.55 7.89
N SER A 105 11.91 7.75 8.43
CA SER A 105 11.97 8.96 7.61
C SER A 105 13.41 9.20 7.10
N ARG A 106 13.52 9.69 5.88
CA ARG A 106 14.74 10.20 5.27
C ARG A 106 14.83 11.68 5.65
N ASN A 107 15.78 12.02 6.52
CA ASN A 107 16.19 13.40 6.75
C ASN A 107 17.06 13.90 5.60
#